data_AF-A0A0F9AVQ3-F1
#
_entry.id   AF-A0A0F9AVQ3-F1
#
_cell.length_a   1.000
_cell.length_b   1.000
_cell.length_c   1.000
_cell.angle_alpha   90.00
_cell.angle_beta   90.00
_cell.angle_gamma   90.00
#
_symmetry.space_group_name_H-M   'P 1'
#
loop_
_entity.id
_entity.type
_entity.pdbx_description
1 polymer ?
#
loop_
_entity_poly.entity_id
_entity_poly.type
_entity_poly.pdbx_seq_one_letter_code
_entity_poly.pdbx_strand_id
1 'polypeptide(L)'
;APLNSANIDITPLYNVADAMITDGSSVAWEFIGTDKPVVQLNNMIDPWSSLMTGPCGKYCSVENEKGRRYKNEYGKSIIVNDYPECRACGGCVKSNLANLEREIIEAIEHPNLYQKERRKWAKLYNKYVDGKCAQRCVDAIKRLGEI
;
A
#
# COMPACT_ATOMS: atom_id res chain seq x y z
N ALA A 1 -24.16 5.37 -20.83
CA ALA A 1 -23.33 4.31 -21.41
C ALA A 1 -22.69 3.53 -20.26
N PRO A 2 -22.53 2.19 -20.34
CA PRO A 2 -21.78 1.47 -19.33
C PRO A 2 -20.37 2.07 -19.25
N LEU A 3 -19.88 2.30 -18.03
CA LEU A 3 -18.52 2.76 -17.80
C LEU A 3 -17.57 1.66 -18.29
N ASN A 4 -16.88 1.92 -19.39
CA ASN A 4 -15.78 1.05 -19.82
C ASN A 4 -14.63 1.30 -18.84
N SER A 5 -14.26 0.30 -18.05
CA SER A 5 -13.25 0.40 -16.99
C SER A 5 -11.90 0.92 -17.50
N ALA A 6 -11.59 0.72 -18.79
CA ALA A 6 -10.38 1.22 -19.43
C ALA A 6 -10.27 2.77 -19.50
N ASN A 7 -11.38 3.49 -19.30
CA ASN A 7 -11.43 4.95 -19.45
C ASN A 7 -11.67 5.72 -18.14
N ILE A 8 -11.64 5.05 -17.00
CA ILE A 8 -11.85 5.72 -15.71
C ILE A 8 -10.50 6.19 -15.15
N ASP A 9 -10.31 7.50 -15.13
CA ASP A 9 -9.22 8.11 -14.36
C ASP A 9 -9.58 8.12 -12.87
N ILE A 10 -8.83 7.36 -12.09
CA ILE A 10 -8.99 7.24 -10.64
C ILE A 10 -8.19 8.29 -9.86
N THR A 11 -7.30 9.03 -10.52
CA THR A 11 -6.46 10.06 -9.88
C THR A 11 -7.28 11.15 -9.18
N PRO A 12 -8.41 11.66 -9.74
CA PRO A 12 -9.28 12.60 -9.03
C PRO A 12 -9.85 12.01 -7.73
N LEU A 13 -10.10 10.69 -7.69
CA LEU A 13 -10.60 10.02 -6.49
C LEU A 13 -9.53 9.99 -5.39
N TYR A 14 -8.24 9.85 -5.75
CA TYR A 14 -7.15 9.91 -4.78
C TYR A 14 -7.11 11.26 -4.04
N ASN A 15 -7.42 12.34 -4.75
CA ASN A 15 -7.37 13.69 -4.19
C ASN A 15 -8.48 13.95 -3.16
N VAL A 16 -9.66 13.35 -3.33
CA VAL A 16 -10.80 13.54 -2.42
C VAL A 16 -10.91 12.49 -1.31
N ALA A 17 -10.27 11.32 -1.46
CA ALA A 17 -10.28 10.29 -0.43
C ALA A 17 -9.46 10.69 0.80
N ASP A 18 -9.93 10.36 2.01
CA ASP A 18 -9.19 10.58 3.26
C ASP A 18 -8.21 9.45 3.56
N ALA A 19 -8.56 8.22 3.18
CA ALA A 19 -7.75 7.03 3.33
C ALA A 19 -8.03 6.03 2.19
N MET A 20 -7.12 5.10 1.95
CA MET A 20 -7.30 3.98 1.02
C MET A 20 -7.39 2.67 1.78
N ILE A 21 -8.35 1.82 1.40
CA ILE A 21 -8.42 0.41 1.82
C ILE A 21 -8.06 -0.45 0.61
N THR A 22 -7.14 -1.41 0.77
CA THR A 22 -6.68 -2.26 -0.33
C THR A 22 -6.26 -3.64 0.17
N ASP A 23 -6.22 -4.62 -0.72
CA ASP A 23 -5.72 -5.98 -0.51
C ASP A 23 -4.25 -6.18 -0.93
N GLY A 24 -3.50 -5.08 -1.10
CA GLY A 24 -2.11 -5.12 -1.57
C GLY A 24 -1.97 -4.85 -3.07
N SER A 25 -2.91 -4.10 -3.64
CA SER A 25 -2.85 -3.66 -5.04
C SER A 25 -1.72 -2.68 -5.30
N SER A 26 -1.21 -2.65 -6.54
CA SER A 26 -0.18 -1.69 -6.95
C SER A 26 -0.64 -0.23 -6.84
N VAL A 27 -1.96 0.00 -6.88
CA VAL A 27 -2.59 1.30 -6.68
C VAL A 27 -2.22 1.92 -5.33
N ALA A 28 -1.88 1.12 -4.31
CA ALA A 28 -1.39 1.63 -3.03
C ALA A 28 -0.07 2.43 -3.17
N TRP A 29 0.79 2.05 -4.12
CA TRP A 29 2.07 2.74 -4.38
C TRP A 29 1.89 4.09 -5.07
N GLU A 30 0.82 4.24 -5.83
CA GLU A 30 0.43 5.53 -6.40
C GLU A 30 -0.18 6.41 -5.29
N PHE A 31 -1.11 5.85 -4.52
CA PHE A 31 -1.82 6.58 -3.48
C PHE A 31 -0.91 7.06 -2.35
N ILE A 32 0.14 6.32 -1.99
CA ILE A 32 1.10 6.76 -0.96
C ILE A 32 1.80 8.09 -1.33
N GLY A 33 1.83 8.43 -2.63
CA GLY A 33 2.31 9.73 -3.11
C GLY A 33 1.47 10.91 -2.62
N THR A 34 0.23 10.67 -2.20
CA THR A 34 -0.67 11.69 -1.60
C THR A 34 -0.36 11.97 -0.13
N ASP A 35 0.56 11.21 0.48
CA ASP A 35 0.86 11.26 1.92
C ASP A 35 -0.35 10.95 2.83
N LYS A 36 -1.38 10.29 2.30
CA LYS A 36 -2.59 9.89 3.03
C LYS A 36 -2.50 8.46 3.57
N PRO A 37 -3.26 8.12 4.62
CA PRO A 37 -3.33 6.77 5.16
C PRO A 37 -3.75 5.72 4.14
N VAL A 38 -3.11 4.55 4.23
CA VAL A 38 -3.49 3.32 3.53
C VAL A 38 -3.76 2.28 4.62
N VAL A 39 -4.74 1.41 4.41
CA VAL A 39 -5.10 0.30 5.30
C VAL A 39 -5.18 -0.98 4.45
N GLN A 40 -4.37 -1.97 4.79
CA GLN A 40 -4.33 -3.24 4.09
C GLN A 40 -5.25 -4.30 4.72
N LEU A 41 -6.24 -4.75 3.96
CA LEU A 41 -7.10 -5.89 4.29
C LEU A 41 -6.56 -7.14 3.58
N ASN A 42 -6.00 -8.09 4.32
CA ASN A 42 -5.70 -9.39 3.73
C ASN A 42 -6.85 -10.34 4.00
N ASN A 43 -7.68 -10.54 2.99
CA ASN A 43 -8.72 -11.57 3.03
C ASN A 43 -8.22 -12.92 2.48
N MET A 44 -6.92 -13.07 2.23
CA MET A 44 -6.36 -14.30 1.69
C MET A 44 -6.14 -15.31 2.80
N ILE A 45 -6.68 -16.51 2.59
CA ILE A 45 -6.55 -17.68 3.47
C ILE A 45 -5.08 -18.11 3.60
N ASP A 46 -4.26 -17.77 2.60
CA ASP A 46 -2.86 -18.13 2.54
C ASP A 46 -1.94 -16.91 2.74
N PRO A 47 -1.14 -16.87 3.83
CA PRO A 47 -0.15 -15.83 4.09
C PRO A 47 0.90 -15.66 2.97
N TRP A 48 1.06 -16.66 2.10
CA TRP A 48 1.98 -16.61 0.97
C TRP A 48 1.36 -15.93 -0.23
N SER A 49 0.11 -16.20 -0.59
CA SER A 49 -0.55 -15.46 -1.67
C SER A 49 -0.69 -13.93 -1.40
N SER A 50 -0.66 -13.53 -0.12
CA SER A 50 -0.56 -12.13 0.34
C SER A 50 0.86 -11.52 0.19
N LEU A 51 1.79 -12.19 -0.50
CA LEU A 51 3.19 -11.81 -0.73
C LEU A 51 3.41 -10.53 -1.55
N MET A 52 2.39 -9.72 -1.80
CA MET A 52 2.63 -8.31 -2.05
C MET A 52 3.04 -7.71 -0.70
N THR A 53 4.33 -7.89 -0.38
CA THR A 53 5.04 -7.20 0.67
C THR A 53 4.49 -5.79 0.76
N GLY A 54 3.98 -5.40 1.94
CA GLY A 54 3.77 -3.98 2.19
C GLY A 54 5.06 -3.23 1.85
N PRO A 55 5.03 -1.90 1.63
CA PRO A 55 6.21 -1.08 1.30
C PRO A 55 7.52 -1.45 1.96
N CYS A 56 7.48 -2.00 3.18
CA CYS A 56 8.63 -2.56 3.86
C CYS A 56 9.44 -3.66 3.15
N GLY A 57 8.93 -4.32 2.10
CA GLY A 57 9.61 -5.45 1.47
C GLY A 57 9.77 -6.64 2.43
N LYS A 58 9.11 -6.59 3.58
CA LYS A 58 9.10 -7.62 4.63
C LYS A 58 7.71 -8.24 4.68
N TYR A 59 7.65 -9.47 5.16
CA TYR A 59 6.39 -10.14 5.47
C TYR A 59 5.70 -9.35 6.59
N CYS A 60 4.67 -8.58 6.23
CA CYS A 60 3.89 -7.84 7.21
C CYS A 60 3.19 -8.81 8.16
N SER A 61 3.13 -8.43 9.43
CA SER A 61 2.40 -9.19 10.43
C SER A 61 0.95 -9.33 10.03
N VAL A 62 0.52 -10.54 9.66
CA VAL A 62 -0.88 -10.94 9.91
C VAL A 62 -1.01 -10.96 11.42
N GLU A 63 -1.89 -10.16 12.00
CA GLU A 63 -2.26 -10.32 13.41
C GLU A 63 -2.76 -11.76 13.59
N ASN A 64 -1.87 -12.64 14.06
CA ASN A 64 -2.29 -13.90 14.60
C ASN A 64 -2.73 -13.64 16.04
N GLU A 65 -3.82 -14.27 16.45
CA GLU A 65 -3.97 -14.63 17.85
C GLU A 65 -2.66 -15.33 18.27
N LYS A 66 -1.90 -14.69 19.16
CA LYS A 66 -0.51 -15.00 19.54
C LYS A 66 -0.12 -16.48 19.31
N GLY A 67 0.84 -16.73 18.42
CA GLY A 67 1.64 -17.95 18.45
C GLY A 67 1.37 -19.03 17.38
N ARG A 68 0.56 -18.76 16.35
CA ARG A 68 0.39 -19.73 15.24
C ARG A 68 1.58 -19.68 14.26
N ARG A 69 2.25 -20.83 14.08
CA ARG A 69 3.23 -21.08 13.00
C ARG A 69 2.50 -21.53 11.75
N TYR A 70 2.72 -20.83 10.63
CA TYR A 70 2.23 -21.28 9.33
C TYR A 70 3.30 -22.14 8.67
N LYS A 71 2.95 -23.38 8.28
CA LYS A 71 3.77 -24.18 7.37
C LYS A 71 3.39 -23.80 5.95
N ASN A 72 4.39 -23.47 5.13
CA ASN A 72 4.17 -23.30 3.71
C ASN A 72 3.96 -24.64 3.00
N GLU A 73 3.60 -24.59 1.72
CA GLU A 73 3.51 -25.74 0.83
C GLU A 73 4.83 -26.55 0.71
N TYR A 74 5.94 -25.94 1.11
CA TYR A 74 7.28 -26.55 1.20
C TYR A 74 7.65 -27.04 2.63
N GLY A 75 6.71 -27.05 3.58
CA GLY A 75 6.90 -27.51 4.95
C GLY A 75 7.67 -26.57 5.89
N LYS A 76 8.10 -25.39 5.43
CA LYS A 76 8.85 -24.40 6.20
C LYS A 76 7.92 -23.56 7.09
N SER A 77 8.24 -23.47 8.37
CA SER A 77 7.52 -22.64 9.34
C SER A 77 8.01 -21.20 9.27
N ILE A 78 7.11 -20.23 9.10
CA ILE A 78 7.42 -18.79 9.24
C ILE A 78 6.88 -18.26 10.57
N ILE A 79 7.67 -17.38 11.20
CA ILE A 79 7.26 -16.60 12.36
C ILE A 79 6.83 -15.24 11.84
N VAL A 80 5.55 -14.93 12.02
CA VAL A 80 4.97 -13.63 11.72
C VAL A 80 5.23 -12.74 12.94
N ASN A 81 6.22 -11.86 12.86
CA ASN A 81 6.55 -10.92 13.92
C ASN A 81 5.78 -9.61 13.69
N ASP A 82 5.21 -9.05 14.76
CA ASP A 82 4.59 -7.72 14.69
C ASP A 82 5.68 -6.66 14.64
N TYR A 83 5.94 -6.13 13.44
CA TYR A 83 6.92 -5.08 13.26
C TYR A 83 6.22 -3.72 13.22
N PRO A 84 6.62 -2.74 14.05
CA PRO A 84 6.11 -1.36 13.96
C PRO A 84 6.24 -0.78 12.54
N GLU A 85 7.29 -1.18 11.81
CA GLU A 85 7.50 -0.77 10.41
C GLU A 85 6.47 -1.29 9.40
N CYS A 86 5.67 -2.31 9.77
CA CYS A 86 4.60 -2.86 8.93
C CYS A 86 3.29 -2.07 9.06
N ARG A 87 3.08 -1.33 10.15
CA ARG A 87 1.99 -0.32 10.19
C ARG A 87 2.32 0.88 9.32
N ALA A 88 3.60 1.18 9.29
CA ALA A 88 4.22 2.33 8.64
C ALA A 88 4.17 2.31 7.10
N CYS A 89 3.81 1.18 6.52
CA CYS A 89 3.64 0.97 5.10
C CYS A 89 2.18 1.05 4.63
N GLY A 90 1.26 1.47 5.50
CA GLY A 90 -0.16 1.52 5.18
C GLY A 90 -0.98 0.40 5.82
N GLY A 91 -0.72 0.11 7.09
CA GLY A 91 -1.57 -0.74 7.91
C GLY A 91 -1.03 -2.15 8.08
N CYS A 92 -1.05 -2.61 9.32
CA CYS A 92 -0.97 -4.03 9.62
C CYS A 92 -1.99 -4.78 8.75
N VAL A 93 -1.58 -5.94 8.27
CA VAL A 93 -2.47 -6.86 7.58
C VAL A 93 -3.56 -7.33 8.57
N LYS A 94 -4.81 -6.89 8.37
CA LYS A 94 -5.94 -7.32 9.20
C LYS A 94 -6.69 -8.45 8.54
N SER A 95 -6.99 -9.50 9.30
CA SER A 95 -7.68 -10.71 8.87
C SER A 95 -9.14 -10.79 9.35
N ASN A 96 -9.59 -9.81 10.14
CA ASN A 96 -10.97 -9.74 10.61
C ASN A 96 -11.55 -8.32 10.49
N LEU A 97 -12.88 -8.24 10.34
CA LEU A 97 -13.62 -7.01 10.10
C LEU A 97 -13.49 -6.01 11.26
N ALA A 98 -13.61 -6.46 12.51
CA ALA A 98 -13.55 -5.58 13.68
C ALA A 98 -12.20 -4.84 13.79
N ASN A 99 -11.09 -5.53 13.49
CA ASN A 99 -9.78 -4.90 13.45
C ASN A 99 -9.64 -3.96 12.26
N LEU A 100 -10.17 -4.32 11.08
CA LEU A 100 -10.18 -3.43 9.92
C LEU A 100 -10.92 -2.11 10.24
N GLU A 101 -12.12 -2.19 10.81
CA GLU A 101 -12.92 -1.02 11.20
C GLU A 101 -12.16 -0.11 12.17
N ARG A 102 -11.54 -0.69 13.20
CA ARG A 102 -10.73 0.06 14.17
C ARG A 102 -9.58 0.82 13.49
N GLU A 103 -8.86 0.19 12.56
CA GLU A 103 -7.72 0.83 11.89
C GLU A 103 -8.17 1.89 10.89
N ILE A 104 -9.32 1.71 10.23
CA ILE A 104 -9.91 2.75 9.38
C ILE A 104 -10.23 3.99 10.22
N ILE A 105 -10.86 3.79 11.39
CA ILE A 105 -11.18 4.89 12.32
C ILE A 105 -9.89 5.57 12.78
N GLU A 106 -8.89 4.83 13.25
CA GLU A 106 -7.61 5.38 13.69
C GLU A 106 -6.88 6.14 12.56
N ALA A 107 -6.93 5.62 11.33
CA ALA A 107 -6.34 6.27 10.16
C ALA A 107 -7.03 7.61 9.84
N ILE A 108 -8.35 7.70 9.99
CA ILE A 108 -9.12 8.91 9.74
C ILE A 108 -8.94 9.92 10.88
N GLU A 109 -8.97 9.48 12.14
CA GLU A 109 -8.84 10.35 13.32
C GLU A 109 -7.39 10.83 13.55
N HIS A 110 -6.42 10.02 13.15
CA HIS A 110 -4.98 10.27 13.34
C HIS A 110 -4.19 10.11 12.03
N PRO A 111 -4.47 10.90 10.99
CA PRO A 111 -3.91 10.68 9.65
C PRO A 111 -2.38 10.79 9.62
N ASN A 112 -1.78 11.49 10.57
CA ASN A 112 -0.34 11.69 10.64
C ASN A 112 0.43 10.62 11.45
N LEU A 113 -0.26 9.66 12.08
CA LEU A 113 0.35 8.65 12.97
C LEU A 113 1.53 7.92 12.33
N TYR A 114 1.44 7.63 11.02
CA TYR A 114 2.48 6.95 10.23
C TYR A 114 3.06 7.79 9.10
N GLN A 115 2.92 9.13 9.16
CA GLN A 115 3.33 10.02 8.07
C GLN A 115 4.82 9.92 7.76
N LYS A 116 5.67 9.81 8.79
CA LYS A 116 7.13 9.72 8.62
C LYS A 116 7.50 8.53 7.73
N GLU A 117 6.90 7.38 7.97
CA GLU A 117 7.18 6.17 7.24
C GLU A 117 6.48 6.14 5.88
N ARG A 118 5.25 6.65 5.76
CA ARG A 118 4.62 6.86 4.45
C ARG A 118 5.49 7.71 3.54
N ARG A 119 6.02 8.83 4.04
CA ARG A 119 6.95 9.69 3.28
C ARG A 119 8.26 8.97 2.93
N LYS A 120 8.78 8.13 3.84
CA LYS A 120 9.96 7.30 3.56
C LYS A 120 9.67 6.37 2.37
N TRP A 121 8.52 5.70 2.37
CA TRP A 121 8.13 4.78 1.30
C TRP A 121 7.78 5.51 0.00
N ALA A 122 7.02 6.60 0.08
CA ALA A 122 6.74 7.45 -1.06
C ALA A 122 8.03 7.91 -1.75
N LYS A 123 9.06 8.30 -1.00
CA LYS A 123 10.37 8.64 -1.60
C LYS A 123 11.09 7.45 -2.24
N LEU A 124 10.95 6.25 -1.67
CA LEU A 124 11.59 5.06 -2.22
C LEU A 124 10.96 4.65 -3.56
N TYR A 125 9.64 4.62 -3.63
CA TYR A 125 8.89 4.15 -4.81
C TYR A 125 8.64 5.27 -5.82
N ASN A 126 8.33 6.48 -5.33
CA ASN A 126 8.11 7.67 -6.14
C ASN A 126 9.32 8.60 -6.00
N LYS A 127 10.38 8.29 -6.75
CA LYS A 127 11.63 9.07 -6.78
C LYS A 127 11.37 10.58 -6.95
N TYR A 128 10.32 10.92 -7.70
CA TYR A 128 9.86 12.28 -7.90
C TYR A 128 8.34 12.36 -7.64
N VAL A 129 7.94 13.25 -6.73
CA VAL A 129 6.51 13.52 -6.40
C VAL A 129 6.16 14.97 -6.75
N ASP A 130 6.75 15.49 -7.82
CA ASP A 130 6.68 16.90 -8.23
C ASP A 130 5.65 17.15 -9.35
N GLY A 131 4.91 16.13 -9.76
CA GLY A 131 3.95 16.21 -10.86
C GLY A 131 4.58 16.36 -12.25
N LYS A 132 5.91 16.27 -12.39
CA LYS A 132 6.62 16.51 -13.67
C LYS A 132 6.98 15.22 -14.42
N CYS A 133 6.34 14.09 -14.09
CA CYS A 133 6.64 12.81 -14.74
C CYS A 133 6.40 12.88 -16.25
N ALA A 134 5.21 13.31 -16.68
CA ALA A 134 4.87 13.45 -18.09
C ALA A 134 5.81 14.44 -18.82
N GLN A 135 6.11 15.58 -18.19
CA GLN A 135 7.06 16.55 -18.76
C GLN A 135 8.44 15.93 -18.99
N ARG A 136 8.99 15.19 -18.00
CA ARG A 136 10.27 14.49 -18.15
C ARG A 136 10.26 13.47 -19.29
N CYS A 137 9.16 12.74 -19.47
CA CYS A 137 9.01 11.82 -20.60
C CYS A 137 9.04 12.57 -21.94
N VAL A 138 8.28 13.67 -22.06
CA VAL A 138 8.28 14.52 -23.26
C VAL A 138 9.67 15.07 -23.55
N ASP A 139 10.36 15.59 -22.54
CA ASP A 139 11.71 16.14 -22.67
C ASP A 139 12.72 15.06 -23.10
N ALA A 140 12.61 13.85 -22.55
CA ALA A 140 13.47 12.72 -22.93
C ALA A 140 13.24 12.29 -24.39
N ILE A 141 11.98 12.23 -24.84
CA ILE A 141 11.65 11.91 -26.23
C ILE A 141 12.20 12.97 -27.18
N LYS A 142 12.01 14.26 -26.86
CA LYS A 142 12.57 15.37 -27.66
C LYS A 142 14.09 15.28 -27.77
N ARG A 143 14.78 14.96 -26.67
CA ARG A 143 16.24 14.82 -26.64
C ARG A 143 16.75 13.62 -27.44
N LEU A 144 16.01 12.51 -27.45
CA LEU A 144 16.32 11.35 -28.29
C LEU A 144 15.99 11.58 -29.76
N GLY A 145 14.99 12.44 -30.01
CA GLY A 145 14.45 12.75 -31.32
C GLY A 145 15.09 13.94 -32.01
N GLU A 146 16.14 14.56 -31.45
CA GLU A 146 16.88 15.65 -32.10
C GLU A 146 17.16 15.31 -33.58
N ILE A 147 16.53 15.89 -34.61
CA ILE A 147 15.51 16.98 -34.80
C ILE A 147 15.41 18.07 -33.73
#